data_AF-A0A522RA72-F1
#
_entry.id   AF-A0A522RA72-F1
#
_cell.length_a   1.000
_cell.length_b   1.000
_cell.length_c   1.000
_cell.angle_alpha   90.00
_cell.angle_beta   90.00
_cell.angle_gamma   90.00
#
_symmetry.space_group_name_H-M   'P 1'
#
loop_
_entity.id
_entity.type
_entity.pdbx_description
1 polymer ?
#
loop_
_entity_poly.entity_id
_entity_poly.type
_entity_poly.pdbx_seq_one_letter_code
_entity_poly.pdbx_strand_id
1 'polypeptide(L)'
;PDCDPWPLMIRLEKEKEVTGIYLSGHPLDSYQFELKYYHMTPINDVIEFQVDMERKAKENGSVKDCIFRIAGFVSDAQDRISKKGNKYGKILLQDFSGNMELMLFGEDYVRFGQYLKPGLTIFVQGIMQSRQYNAQQIEFKIQQIQLLEDVKKKQTKEIEIVASPENVTQEQVRFLTENLHTHPGKSDLHFYFIDSHEGWKVEMKSYHKKVEMNDELTRFFERQDKMNIRISIFNN
;
A
#
# COMPACT_ATOMS: atom_id res chain seq x y z
N PRO A 1 6.55 16.79 -38.08
CA PRO A 1 6.33 17.72 -36.95
C PRO A 1 6.83 17.08 -35.67
N ASP A 2 7.79 17.70 -34.99
CA ASP A 2 8.22 17.26 -33.67
C ASP A 2 7.15 17.65 -32.65
N CYS A 3 6.66 16.64 -31.92
CA CYS A 3 5.64 16.74 -30.89
C CYS A 3 6.26 16.22 -29.60
N ASP A 4 6.05 16.93 -28.50
CA ASP A 4 6.52 16.49 -27.19
C ASP A 4 5.90 15.14 -26.84
N PRO A 5 6.69 14.18 -26.31
CA PRO A 5 6.17 12.89 -25.91
C PRO A 5 5.09 13.05 -24.83
N TRP A 6 4.01 12.29 -24.95
CA TRP A 6 2.95 12.33 -23.95
C TRP A 6 3.48 11.99 -22.55
N PRO A 7 2.97 12.65 -21.50
CA PRO A 7 3.17 12.22 -20.12
C PRO A 7 2.84 10.73 -19.97
N LEU A 8 3.64 10.01 -19.18
CA LEU A 8 3.59 8.55 -19.06
C LEU A 8 2.16 8.02 -18.86
N MET A 9 1.35 8.66 -17.99
CA MET A 9 -0.02 8.22 -17.74
C MET A 9 -0.97 8.45 -18.90
N ILE A 10 -0.85 9.58 -19.62
CA ILE A 10 -1.66 9.82 -20.83
C ILE A 10 -1.34 8.74 -21.87
N ARG A 11 -0.06 8.36 -21.99
CA ARG A 11 0.35 7.26 -22.87
C ARG A 11 -0.29 5.94 -22.44
N LEU A 12 -0.22 5.59 -21.15
CA LEU A 12 -0.78 4.35 -20.61
C LEU A 12 -2.30 4.29 -20.71
N GLU A 13 -3.00 5.39 -20.47
CA GLU A 13 -4.46 5.48 -20.59
C GLU A 13 -4.91 5.31 -22.03
N LYS A 14 -4.19 5.92 -22.99
CA LYS A 14 -4.43 5.71 -24.42
C LYS A 14 -4.08 4.29 -24.88
N GLU A 15 -3.03 3.69 -24.35
CA GLU A 15 -2.70 2.28 -24.60
C GLU A 15 -3.84 1.35 -24.13
N LYS A 16 -4.38 1.58 -22.91
CA LYS A 16 -5.52 0.83 -22.38
C LYS A 16 -6.80 1.06 -23.18
N GLU A 17 -7.09 2.29 -23.60
CA GLU A 17 -8.27 2.62 -24.41
C GLU A 17 -8.24 1.89 -25.77
N VAL A 18 -7.07 1.76 -26.39
CA VAL A 18 -6.92 1.17 -27.72
C VAL A 18 -6.80 -0.36 -27.67
N THR A 19 -6.07 -0.91 -26.70
CA THR A 19 -5.71 -2.33 -26.68
C THR A 19 -6.39 -3.13 -25.57
N GLY A 20 -7.04 -2.46 -24.62
CA GLY A 20 -7.62 -3.08 -23.43
C GLY A 20 -6.60 -3.50 -22.37
N ILE A 21 -5.29 -3.37 -22.64
CA ILE A 21 -4.20 -3.77 -21.74
C ILE A 21 -3.11 -2.68 -21.68
N TYR A 22 -2.31 -2.65 -20.61
CA TYR A 22 -1.14 -1.78 -20.54
C TYR A 22 0.07 -2.49 -21.15
N LEU A 23 0.46 -2.09 -22.37
CA LEU A 23 1.60 -2.70 -23.06
C LEU A 23 2.95 -2.24 -22.48
N SER A 24 3.01 -1.00 -22.03
CA SER A 24 4.20 -0.38 -21.42
C SER A 24 4.38 -0.68 -19.92
N GLY A 25 3.42 -1.36 -19.27
CA GLY A 25 3.40 -1.61 -17.83
C GLY A 25 2.98 -0.40 -16.99
N HIS A 26 2.15 -0.61 -15.98
CA HIS A 26 1.75 0.42 -15.02
C HIS A 26 2.87 0.66 -14.00
N PRO A 27 3.11 1.90 -13.53
CA PRO A 27 4.14 2.18 -12.52
C PRO A 27 3.99 1.36 -11.21
N LEU A 28 2.77 0.95 -10.90
CA LEU A 28 2.48 0.08 -9.74
C LEU A 28 2.82 -1.40 -9.97
N ASP A 29 3.14 -1.83 -11.19
CA ASP A 29 3.50 -3.23 -11.49
C ASP A 29 4.77 -3.67 -10.79
N SER A 30 5.65 -2.73 -10.43
CA SER A 30 6.84 -3.02 -9.63
C SER A 30 6.53 -3.31 -8.15
N TYR A 31 5.28 -3.13 -7.72
CA TYR A 31 4.85 -3.17 -6.32
C TYR A 31 3.72 -4.18 -6.07
N GLN A 32 3.63 -5.22 -6.90
CA GLN A 32 2.59 -6.26 -6.80
C GLN A 32 2.63 -6.98 -5.45
N PHE A 33 3.83 -7.20 -4.89
CA PHE A 33 3.99 -7.77 -3.56
C PHE A 33 3.38 -6.86 -2.49
N GLU A 34 3.69 -5.56 -2.53
CA GLU A 34 3.17 -4.58 -1.59
C GLU A 34 1.64 -4.48 -1.70
N LEU A 35 1.10 -4.43 -2.91
CA LEU A 35 -0.35 -4.41 -3.17
C LEU A 35 -1.06 -5.64 -2.59
N LYS A 36 -0.47 -6.82 -2.72
CA LYS A 36 -1.04 -8.08 -2.25
C LYS A 36 -0.99 -8.25 -0.73
N TYR A 37 0.13 -7.88 -0.10
CA TYR A 37 0.39 -8.26 1.30
C TYR A 37 0.17 -7.14 2.33
N TYR A 38 0.01 -5.88 1.92
CA TYR A 38 -0.09 -4.73 2.84
C TYR A 38 -1.51 -4.17 2.94
N HIS A 39 -2.52 -4.98 2.60
CA HIS A 39 -3.94 -4.65 2.70
C HIS A 39 -4.31 -3.35 1.98
N MET A 40 -3.79 -3.16 0.76
CA MET A 40 -4.12 -2.01 -0.07
C MET A 40 -5.48 -2.24 -0.74
N THR A 41 -6.37 -1.26 -0.61
CA THR A 41 -7.71 -1.26 -1.19
C THR A 41 -7.67 -0.53 -2.54
N PRO A 42 -8.31 -1.07 -3.58
CA PRO A 42 -8.49 -0.34 -4.85
C PRO A 42 -9.19 1.00 -4.63
N ILE A 43 -8.78 2.02 -5.36
CA ILE A 43 -9.33 3.37 -5.23
C ILE A 43 -10.84 3.39 -5.45
N ASN A 44 -11.37 2.67 -6.45
CA ASN A 44 -12.81 2.64 -6.70
C ASN A 44 -13.60 2.07 -5.52
N ASP A 45 -13.12 1.00 -4.89
CA ASP A 45 -13.78 0.39 -3.73
C ASP A 45 -13.86 1.38 -2.57
N VAL A 46 -12.82 2.22 -2.38
CA VAL A 46 -12.83 3.28 -1.36
C VAL A 46 -13.86 4.36 -1.69
N ILE A 47 -13.99 4.74 -2.96
CA ILE A 47 -14.98 5.72 -3.43
C ILE A 47 -16.41 5.17 -3.26
N GLU A 48 -16.66 3.92 -3.65
CA GLU A 48 -17.94 3.25 -3.47
C GLU A 48 -18.31 3.16 -1.98
N PHE A 49 -17.34 2.79 -1.13
CA PHE A 49 -17.55 2.75 0.31
C PHE A 49 -17.88 4.13 0.89
N GLN A 50 -17.26 5.20 0.40
CA GLN A 50 -17.58 6.57 0.82
C GLN A 50 -19.04 6.92 0.51
N VAL A 51 -19.52 6.61 -0.70
CA VAL A 51 -20.90 6.86 -1.11
C VAL A 51 -21.88 6.09 -0.23
N ASP A 52 -21.59 4.83 0.06
CA ASP A 52 -22.40 3.99 0.94
C ASP A 52 -22.42 4.49 2.38
N MET A 53 -21.29 4.96 2.90
CA MET A 53 -21.21 5.58 4.22
C MET A 53 -22.00 6.90 4.28
N GLU A 54 -21.92 7.75 3.25
CA GLU A 54 -22.71 8.98 3.19
C GLU A 54 -24.22 8.70 3.22
N ARG A 55 -24.68 7.66 2.51
CA ARG A 55 -26.07 7.23 2.56
C ARG A 55 -26.47 6.81 3.97
N LYS A 56 -25.67 5.98 4.62
CA LYS A 56 -25.92 5.53 6.00
C LYS A 56 -25.85 6.69 7.01
N ALA A 57 -24.96 7.66 6.81
CA ALA A 57 -24.84 8.83 7.68
C ALA A 57 -26.07 9.76 7.57
N LYS A 58 -26.67 9.86 6.39
CA LYS A 58 -27.95 10.57 6.21
C LYS A 58 -29.12 9.87 6.90
N GLU A 59 -29.13 8.55 6.92
CA GLU A 59 -30.17 7.74 7.58
C GLU A 59 -30.01 7.70 9.11
N ASN A 60 -28.79 7.47 9.61
CA ASN A 60 -28.52 7.16 11.03
C ASN A 60 -27.80 8.30 11.78
N GLY A 61 -27.54 9.43 11.13
CA GLY A 61 -26.89 10.62 11.70
C GLY A 61 -25.37 10.54 11.84
N SER A 62 -24.79 9.36 12.03
CA SER A 62 -23.33 9.14 12.07
C SER A 62 -22.94 7.72 11.66
N VAL A 63 -21.68 7.54 11.28
CA VAL A 63 -21.10 6.25 10.87
C VAL A 63 -19.78 6.01 11.58
N LYS A 64 -19.43 4.74 11.77
CA LYS A 64 -18.18 4.34 12.41
C LYS A 64 -17.00 4.59 11.48
N ASP A 65 -15.94 5.18 12.04
CA ASP A 65 -14.71 5.43 11.30
C ASP A 65 -14.07 4.14 10.78
N CYS A 66 -13.54 4.20 9.57
CA CYS A 66 -12.91 3.07 8.89
C CYS A 66 -11.56 3.48 8.31
N ILE A 67 -10.52 2.69 8.54
CA ILE A 67 -9.18 2.95 8.02
C ILE A 67 -9.04 2.29 6.65
N PHE A 68 -8.59 3.06 5.67
CA PHE A 68 -8.22 2.55 4.35
C PHE A 68 -6.77 2.82 4.05
N ARG A 69 -6.18 1.90 3.30
CA ARG A 69 -4.83 2.00 2.77
C ARG A 69 -4.94 1.92 1.27
N ILE A 70 -4.43 2.91 0.56
CA ILE A 70 -4.44 2.95 -0.90
C ILE A 70 -3.02 3.14 -1.40
N ALA A 71 -2.74 2.59 -2.57
CA ALA A 71 -1.50 2.83 -3.29
C ALA A 71 -1.83 3.36 -4.67
N GLY A 72 -1.05 4.34 -5.12
CA GLY A 72 -1.30 4.96 -6.40
C GLY A 72 -0.09 5.69 -6.96
N PHE A 73 -0.18 5.96 -8.25
CA PHE A 73 0.71 6.83 -8.97
C PHE A 73 0.16 8.26 -8.95
N VAL A 74 1.00 9.23 -8.62
CA VAL A 74 0.64 10.65 -8.66
C VAL A 74 0.69 11.12 -10.11
N SER A 75 -0.48 11.18 -10.75
CA SER A 75 -0.62 11.60 -12.15
C SER A 75 -0.55 13.12 -12.30
N ASP A 76 -1.03 13.86 -11.31
CA ASP A 76 -0.93 15.31 -11.24
C ASP A 76 -0.78 15.79 -9.79
N ALA A 77 -0.06 16.90 -9.59
CA ALA A 77 0.10 17.52 -8.28
C ALA A 77 0.21 19.02 -8.43
N GLN A 78 -0.56 19.76 -7.62
CA GLN A 78 -0.68 21.20 -7.73
C GLN A 78 -0.52 21.87 -6.37
N ASP A 79 0.39 22.85 -6.33
CA ASP A 79 0.53 23.79 -5.23
C ASP A 79 -0.32 25.02 -5.53
N ARG A 80 -1.29 25.32 -4.66
CA ARG A 80 -2.27 26.39 -4.85
C ARG A 80 -2.35 27.30 -3.63
N ILE A 81 -2.83 28.52 -3.88
CA ILE A 81 -3.08 29.51 -2.83
C ILE A 81 -4.59 29.79 -2.82
N SER A 82 -5.21 29.62 -1.65
CA SER A 82 -6.62 29.93 -1.46
C SER A 82 -6.89 31.43 -1.55
N LYS A 83 -8.15 31.83 -1.73
CA LYS A 83 -8.55 33.26 -1.75
C LYS A 83 -8.16 34.02 -0.48
N LYS A 84 -7.96 33.32 0.64
CA LYS A 84 -7.54 33.88 1.93
C LYS A 84 -6.02 33.91 2.12
N GLY A 85 -5.24 33.54 1.09
CA GLY A 85 -3.77 33.52 1.12
C GLY A 85 -3.16 32.22 1.67
N ASN A 86 -3.95 31.29 2.19
CA ASN A 86 -3.43 30.02 2.71
C ASN A 86 -3.04 29.07 1.57
N LYS A 87 -1.84 28.49 1.63
CA LYS A 87 -1.39 27.45 0.70
C LYS A 87 -2.12 26.13 0.93
N TYR A 88 -2.38 25.40 -0.15
CA TYR A 88 -2.94 24.06 -0.11
C TYR A 88 -2.46 23.26 -1.31
N GLY A 89 -2.40 21.94 -1.13
CA GLY A 89 -1.97 21.00 -2.16
C GLY A 89 -3.15 20.20 -2.70
N LYS A 90 -3.10 19.87 -3.98
CA LYS A 90 -3.99 18.89 -4.61
C LYS A 90 -3.15 17.81 -5.26
N ILE A 91 -3.37 16.55 -4.91
CA ILE A 91 -2.75 15.37 -5.52
C ILE A 91 -3.84 14.59 -6.24
N LEU A 92 -3.64 14.31 -7.52
CA LEU A 92 -4.44 13.34 -8.26
C LEU A 92 -3.72 11.99 -8.20
N LEU A 93 -4.29 11.06 -7.45
CA LEU A 93 -3.76 9.72 -7.24
C LEU A 93 -4.51 8.74 -8.14
N GLN A 94 -3.78 7.88 -8.83
CA GLN A 94 -4.35 6.91 -9.77
C GLN A 94 -3.84 5.50 -9.50
N ASP A 95 -4.72 4.51 -9.58
CA ASP A 95 -4.39 3.10 -9.52
C ASP A 95 -4.98 2.34 -10.74
N PHE A 96 -4.99 1.01 -10.68
CA PHE A 96 -5.55 0.18 -11.74
C PHE A 96 -7.08 0.32 -11.90
N SER A 97 -7.77 0.70 -10.82
CA SER A 97 -9.23 0.77 -10.74
C SER A 97 -9.76 2.14 -11.13
N GLY A 98 -9.11 3.23 -10.71
CA GLY A 98 -9.59 4.58 -10.92
C GLY A 98 -8.65 5.66 -10.37
N ASN A 99 -9.24 6.81 -10.07
CA ASN A 99 -8.53 7.99 -9.60
C ASN A 99 -9.22 8.63 -8.39
N MET A 100 -8.43 9.22 -7.50
CA MET A 100 -8.88 9.91 -6.31
C MET A 100 -8.12 11.21 -6.12
N GLU A 101 -8.85 12.27 -5.79
CA GLU A 101 -8.27 13.57 -5.45
C GLU A 101 -8.01 13.66 -3.95
N LEU A 102 -6.75 13.88 -3.58
CA LEU A 102 -6.32 14.11 -2.21
C LEU A 102 -6.00 15.58 -2.01
N MET A 103 -6.71 16.22 -1.08
CA MET A 103 -6.52 17.62 -0.75
C MET A 103 -5.70 17.75 0.54
N LEU A 104 -4.63 18.54 0.49
CA LEU A 104 -3.74 18.80 1.61
C LEU A 104 -3.93 20.25 2.08
N PHE A 105 -4.56 20.44 3.22
CA PHE A 105 -4.80 21.77 3.79
C PHE A 105 -3.99 21.97 5.08
N GLY A 106 -3.59 23.21 5.37
CA GLY A 106 -3.00 23.58 6.66
C GLY A 106 -1.81 22.69 7.06
N GLU A 107 -1.93 21.98 8.18
CA GLU A 107 -0.90 21.07 8.68
C GLU A 107 -0.59 19.91 7.71
N ASP A 108 -1.60 19.40 6.99
CA ASP A 108 -1.40 18.30 6.04
C ASP A 108 -0.55 18.75 4.84
N TYR A 109 -0.69 20.01 4.41
CA TYR A 109 0.17 20.58 3.37
C TYR A 109 1.63 20.68 3.86
N VAL A 110 1.84 21.10 5.10
CA VAL A 110 3.19 21.18 5.69
C VAL A 110 3.80 19.79 5.86
N ARG A 111 3.03 18.80 6.32
CA ARG A 111 3.50 17.43 6.59
C ARG A 111 3.74 16.62 5.31
N PHE A 112 2.84 16.74 4.33
CA PHE A 112 2.83 15.88 3.15
C PHE A 112 3.21 16.62 1.85
N GLY A 113 3.58 17.90 1.94
CA GLY A 113 3.93 18.71 0.76
C GLY A 113 5.09 18.16 -0.06
N GLN A 114 5.98 17.35 0.53
CA GLN A 114 7.04 16.66 -0.21
C GLN A 114 6.54 15.69 -1.28
N TYR A 115 5.30 15.20 -1.15
CA TYR A 115 4.65 14.29 -2.10
C TYR A 115 3.83 15.01 -3.18
N LEU A 116 3.77 16.36 -3.18
CA LEU A 116 3.14 17.17 -4.24
C LEU A 116 4.02 17.22 -5.50
N LYS A 117 4.35 16.05 -6.05
CA LYS A 117 5.16 15.93 -7.26
C LYS A 117 4.57 14.83 -8.16
N PRO A 118 4.26 15.13 -9.44
CA PRO A 118 3.89 14.11 -10.40
C PRO A 118 5.02 13.09 -10.58
N GLY A 119 4.67 11.85 -10.90
CA GLY A 119 5.65 10.78 -11.13
C GLY A 119 5.97 9.91 -9.90
N LEU A 120 5.50 10.28 -8.71
CA LEU A 120 5.72 9.49 -7.50
C LEU A 120 4.71 8.34 -7.39
N THR A 121 5.16 7.18 -6.92
CA THR A 121 4.29 6.10 -6.42
C THR A 121 4.22 6.20 -4.91
N ILE A 122 3.01 6.42 -4.37
CA ILE A 122 2.80 6.67 -2.96
C ILE A 122 1.81 5.67 -2.34
N PHE A 123 2.05 5.36 -1.07
CA PHE A 123 1.10 4.74 -0.16
C PHE A 123 0.45 5.83 0.69
N VAL A 124 -0.87 5.74 0.82
CA VAL A 124 -1.67 6.64 1.65
C VAL A 124 -2.51 5.81 2.61
N GLN A 125 -2.34 6.05 3.91
CA GLN A 125 -3.27 5.58 4.93
C GLN A 125 -4.14 6.76 5.35
N GLY A 126 -5.46 6.56 5.35
CA GLY A 126 -6.42 7.55 5.80
C GLY A 126 -7.62 6.92 6.48
N ILE A 127 -8.38 7.77 7.15
CA ILE A 127 -9.60 7.41 7.86
C ILE A 127 -10.80 8.00 7.13
N MET A 128 -11.72 7.14 6.73
CA MET A 128 -13.07 7.54 6.31
C MET A 128 -13.89 7.83 7.55
N GLN A 129 -14.31 9.08 7.70
CA GLN A 129 -15.02 9.58 8.87
C GLN A 129 -16.06 10.64 8.49
N SER A 130 -17.04 10.85 9.36
CA SER A 130 -17.96 11.99 9.24
C SER A 130 -17.21 13.32 9.42
N ARG A 131 -17.53 14.32 8.61
CA ARG A 131 -16.95 15.66 8.74
C ARG A 131 -17.34 16.29 10.09
N GLN A 132 -16.38 16.93 10.74
CA GLN A 132 -16.57 17.54 12.06
C GLN A 132 -17.73 18.56 12.11
N TYR A 133 -17.95 19.32 11.03
CA TYR A 133 -19.01 20.33 10.95
C TYR A 133 -20.26 19.87 10.19
N ASN A 134 -20.26 18.66 9.63
CA ASN A 134 -21.41 18.10 8.94
C ASN A 134 -21.37 16.57 8.98
N ALA A 135 -22.04 15.98 9.97
CA ALA A 135 -21.98 14.54 10.22
C ALA A 135 -22.52 13.66 9.06
N GLN A 136 -23.32 14.26 8.16
CA GLN A 136 -23.90 13.59 6.98
C GLN A 136 -22.97 13.55 5.77
N GLN A 137 -21.83 14.25 5.81
CA GLN A 137 -20.80 14.22 4.77
C GLN A 137 -19.62 13.40 5.26
N ILE A 138 -19.11 12.53 4.39
CA ILE A 138 -17.94 11.69 4.70
C ILE A 138 -16.72 12.31 4.04
N GLU A 139 -15.62 12.34 4.79
CA GLU A 139 -14.32 12.73 4.28
C GLU A 139 -13.31 11.60 4.45
N PHE A 140 -12.36 11.54 3.51
CA PHE A 140 -11.17 10.75 3.65
C PHE A 140 -10.05 11.60 4.24
N LYS A 141 -9.84 11.50 5.55
CA LYS A 141 -8.80 12.25 6.25
C LYS A 141 -7.48 11.47 6.21
N ILE A 142 -6.47 12.09 5.62
CA ILE A 142 -5.15 11.49 5.45
C ILE A 142 -4.43 11.43 6.80
N GLN A 143 -3.96 10.24 7.18
CA GLN A 143 -3.17 10.04 8.41
C GLN A 143 -1.67 9.95 8.09
N GLN A 144 -1.32 9.31 6.98
CA GLN A 144 0.06 9.04 6.59
C GLN A 144 0.19 8.97 5.07
N ILE A 145 1.26 9.57 4.54
CA ILE A 145 1.74 9.37 3.17
C ILE A 145 3.21 8.96 3.23
N GLN A 146 3.59 7.95 2.44
CA GLN A 146 4.97 7.56 2.21
C GLN A 146 5.18 7.04 0.80
N LEU A 147 6.44 6.97 0.35
CA LEU A 147 6.76 6.35 -0.94
C LEU A 147 6.49 4.85 -0.88
N LEU A 148 6.01 4.29 -1.99
CA LEU A 148 5.65 2.88 -2.07
C LEU A 148 6.89 1.97 -1.87
N GLU A 149 8.07 2.40 -2.33
CA GLU A 149 9.37 1.73 -2.12
C GLU A 149 9.75 1.55 -0.64
N ASP A 150 9.28 2.46 0.22
CA ASP A 150 9.57 2.45 1.64
C ASP A 150 8.61 1.57 2.43
N VAL A 151 7.45 1.19 1.84
CA VAL A 151 6.37 0.48 2.53
C VAL A 151 6.90 -0.81 3.12
N LYS A 152 7.58 -1.64 2.34
CA LYS A 152 8.05 -2.94 2.84
C LYS A 152 9.01 -2.81 4.00
N LYS A 153 9.93 -1.85 3.93
CA LYS A 153 10.93 -1.62 4.97
C LYS A 153 10.32 -1.05 6.24
N LYS A 154 9.40 -0.09 6.12
CA LYS A 154 8.87 0.69 7.25
C LYS A 154 7.60 0.10 7.86
N GLN A 155 6.78 -0.61 7.08
CA GLN A 155 5.47 -1.11 7.51
C GLN A 155 5.48 -2.59 7.91
N THR A 156 6.47 -3.39 7.50
CA THR A 156 6.54 -4.80 7.91
C THR A 156 6.84 -4.90 9.40
N LYS A 157 5.86 -5.38 10.15
CA LYS A 157 6.03 -5.70 11.58
C LYS A 157 6.54 -7.11 11.76
N GLU A 158 5.96 -8.07 11.05
CA GLU A 158 6.23 -9.48 11.26
C GLU A 158 5.94 -10.25 9.96
N ILE A 159 6.79 -11.22 9.69
CA ILE A 159 6.72 -12.13 8.55
C ILE A 159 6.42 -13.51 9.11
N GLU A 160 5.25 -14.05 8.79
CA GLU A 160 4.90 -15.42 9.15
C GLU A 160 5.04 -16.32 7.92
N ILE A 161 5.84 -17.39 8.06
CA ILE A 161 6.04 -18.41 7.04
C ILE A 161 5.40 -19.70 7.55
N VAL A 162 4.37 -20.16 6.86
CA VAL A 162 3.67 -21.41 7.16
C VAL A 162 4.06 -22.43 6.10
N ALA A 163 4.65 -23.55 6.51
CA ALA A 163 5.10 -24.61 5.61
C ALA A 163 4.93 -25.99 6.24
N SER A 164 4.88 -27.04 5.43
CA SER A 164 5.07 -28.41 5.94
C SER A 164 6.57 -28.70 6.09
N PRO A 165 7.01 -29.43 7.14
CA PRO A 165 8.43 -29.73 7.35
C PRO A 165 9.14 -30.32 6.13
N GLU A 166 8.44 -31.18 5.39
CA GLU A 166 8.90 -31.83 4.14
C GLU A 166 9.18 -30.85 2.98
N ASN A 167 8.58 -29.66 3.01
CA ASN A 167 8.74 -28.64 1.98
C ASN A 167 9.86 -27.64 2.30
N VAL A 168 10.56 -27.84 3.42
CA VAL A 168 11.66 -26.99 3.87
C VAL A 168 13.00 -27.62 3.47
N THR A 169 13.72 -26.94 2.59
CA THR A 169 15.04 -27.37 2.11
C THR A 169 16.15 -26.66 2.87
N GLN A 170 17.34 -27.28 2.91
CA GLN A 170 18.52 -26.67 3.52
C GLN A 170 18.92 -25.36 2.82
N GLU A 171 18.64 -25.24 1.52
CA GLU A 171 18.90 -24.02 0.75
C GLU A 171 18.00 -22.85 1.20
N GLN A 172 16.71 -23.09 1.42
CA GLN A 172 15.78 -22.09 1.94
C GLN A 172 16.20 -21.63 3.34
N VAL A 173 16.58 -22.57 4.21
CA VAL A 173 17.06 -22.24 5.57
C VAL A 173 18.33 -21.41 5.50
N ARG A 174 19.28 -21.77 4.62
CA ARG A 174 20.53 -21.01 4.44
C ARG A 174 20.24 -19.60 3.94
N PHE A 175 19.40 -19.45 2.92
CA PHE A 175 19.02 -18.15 2.38
C PHE A 175 18.39 -17.24 3.45
N LEU A 176 17.40 -17.75 4.20
CA LEU A 176 16.73 -16.97 5.24
C LEU A 176 17.71 -16.59 6.36
N THR A 177 18.55 -17.54 6.76
CA THR A 177 19.59 -17.29 7.78
C THR A 177 20.58 -16.23 7.31
N GLU A 178 21.07 -16.29 6.07
CA GLU A 178 21.99 -15.30 5.52
C GLU A 178 21.34 -13.91 5.46
N ASN A 179 20.10 -13.82 4.96
CA ASN A 179 19.36 -12.57 4.86
C ASN A 179 19.13 -11.92 6.24
N LEU A 180 18.84 -12.72 7.27
CA LEU A 180 18.76 -12.29 8.67
C LEU A 180 20.06 -11.66 9.20
N HIS A 181 21.23 -12.03 8.65
CA HIS A 181 22.51 -11.45 9.04
C HIS A 181 22.89 -10.22 8.20
N THR A 182 22.62 -10.25 6.89
CA THR A 182 23.02 -9.19 5.96
C THR A 182 22.06 -8.00 5.98
N HIS A 183 20.79 -8.22 6.30
CA HIS A 183 19.74 -7.20 6.34
C HIS A 183 19.06 -7.11 7.72
N PRO A 184 19.77 -6.69 8.77
CA PRO A 184 19.17 -6.50 10.09
C PRO A 184 18.10 -5.41 10.04
N GLY A 185 16.95 -5.65 10.68
CA GLY A 185 15.82 -4.73 10.64
C GLY A 185 14.96 -4.74 11.89
N LYS A 186 13.68 -4.38 11.72
CA LYS A 186 12.72 -4.28 12.83
C LYS A 186 11.68 -5.39 12.84
N SER A 187 11.57 -6.13 11.73
CA SER A 187 10.51 -7.11 11.52
C SER A 187 10.85 -8.44 12.18
N ASP A 188 9.87 -9.02 12.87
CA ASP A 188 9.98 -10.36 13.46
C ASP A 188 9.75 -11.43 12.38
N LEU A 189 10.42 -12.59 12.50
CA LEU A 189 10.25 -13.72 11.58
C LEU A 189 9.74 -14.93 12.36
N HIS A 190 8.54 -15.38 12.00
CA HIS A 190 7.86 -16.52 12.61
C HIS A 190 7.72 -17.65 11.60
N PHE A 191 8.08 -18.86 12.01
CA PHE A 191 7.85 -20.08 11.23
C PHE A 191 6.81 -20.93 11.92
N TYR A 192 5.80 -21.33 11.16
CA TYR A 192 4.83 -22.33 11.59
C TYR A 192 4.97 -23.56 10.71
N PHE A 193 5.43 -24.66 11.32
CA PHE A 193 5.41 -25.94 10.67
C PHE A 193 4.13 -26.69 11.00
N ILE A 194 3.38 -27.05 9.96
CA ILE A 194 2.14 -27.82 10.09
C ILE A 194 2.36 -29.19 9.44
N ASP A 195 2.30 -30.22 10.26
CA ASP A 195 2.29 -31.60 9.79
C ASP A 195 0.85 -32.02 9.45
N SER A 196 0.62 -32.38 8.19
CA SER A 196 -0.69 -32.82 7.70
C SER A 196 -1.07 -34.25 8.12
N HIS A 197 -0.11 -35.06 8.57
CA HIS A 197 -0.34 -36.44 8.99
C HIS A 197 -0.69 -36.54 10.47
N GLU A 198 0.03 -35.83 11.34
CA GLU A 198 -0.09 -35.95 12.81
C GLU A 198 -0.81 -34.74 13.45
N GLY A 199 -1.14 -33.69 12.67
CA GLY A 199 -1.79 -32.48 13.16
C GLY A 199 -0.91 -31.62 14.07
N TRP A 200 0.40 -31.89 14.12
CA TRP A 200 1.34 -31.14 14.93
C TRP A 200 1.60 -29.76 14.34
N LYS A 201 1.55 -28.75 15.20
CA LYS A 201 1.91 -27.36 14.88
C LYS A 201 3.12 -26.97 15.71
N VAL A 202 4.24 -26.74 15.05
CA VAL A 202 5.45 -26.21 15.70
C VAL A 202 5.59 -24.74 15.32
N GLU A 203 5.68 -23.88 16.32
CA GLU A 203 5.94 -22.44 16.16
C GLU A 203 7.38 -22.16 16.55
N MET A 204 8.13 -21.50 15.66
CA MET A 204 9.48 -21.03 15.92
C MET A 204 9.55 -19.53 15.67
N LYS A 205 10.22 -18.80 16.57
CA LYS A 205 10.41 -17.34 16.46
C LYS A 205 11.88 -17.00 16.38
N SER A 206 12.22 -16.00 15.59
CA SER A 206 13.57 -15.41 15.57
C SER A 206 13.80 -14.51 16.79
N TYR A 207 13.80 -15.07 18.00
CA TYR A 207 13.83 -14.33 19.28
C TYR A 207 14.94 -13.27 19.42
N HIS A 208 16.05 -13.40 18.69
CA HIS A 208 17.22 -12.53 18.82
C HIS A 208 17.66 -11.83 17.54
N LYS A 209 17.03 -12.11 16.40
CA LYS A 209 17.39 -11.51 15.11
C LYS A 209 16.13 -11.07 14.38
N LYS A 210 16.06 -9.77 14.13
CA LYS A 210 15.03 -9.11 13.33
C LYS A 210 15.59 -8.83 11.94
N VAL A 211 14.72 -8.87 10.95
CA VAL A 211 15.09 -8.68 9.55
C VAL A 211 14.40 -7.45 8.96
N GLU A 212 15.01 -6.82 7.97
CA GLU A 212 14.36 -5.81 7.14
C GLU A 212 13.76 -6.50 5.90
N MET A 213 12.46 -6.29 5.65
CA MET A 213 11.85 -6.75 4.41
C MET A 213 12.47 -6.03 3.21
N ASN A 214 12.97 -6.80 2.25
CA ASN A 214 13.76 -6.34 1.11
C ASN A 214 13.37 -7.08 -0.19
N ASP A 215 13.91 -6.64 -1.32
CA ASP A 215 13.58 -7.21 -2.63
C ASP A 215 14.01 -8.67 -2.78
N GLU A 216 15.08 -9.10 -2.10
CA GLU A 216 15.51 -10.49 -2.14
C GLU A 216 14.51 -11.40 -1.43
N LEU A 217 14.03 -10.98 -0.26
CA LEU A 217 12.97 -11.69 0.47
C LEU A 217 11.67 -11.73 -0.34
N THR A 218 11.23 -10.59 -0.90
CA THR A 218 10.05 -10.53 -1.76
C THR A 218 10.14 -11.53 -2.91
N ARG A 219 11.25 -11.52 -3.67
CA ARG A 219 11.45 -12.47 -4.79
C ARG A 219 11.54 -13.92 -4.33
N PHE A 220 12.16 -14.16 -3.17
CA PHE A 220 12.24 -15.50 -2.60
C PHE A 220 10.84 -16.02 -2.28
N PHE A 221 10.02 -15.20 -1.64
CA PHE A 221 8.64 -15.49 -1.26
C PHE A 221 7.71 -15.73 -2.44
N GLU A 222 7.82 -14.92 -3.50
CA GLU A 222 7.03 -15.08 -4.73
C GLU A 222 7.33 -16.39 -5.48
N ARG A 223 8.51 -16.99 -5.26
CA ARG A 223 8.90 -18.28 -5.88
C ARG A 223 8.48 -19.50 -5.06
N GLN A 224 7.96 -19.34 -3.85
CA GLN A 224 7.57 -20.46 -2.99
C GLN A 224 6.08 -20.79 -3.12
N ASP A 225 5.72 -21.69 -4.04
CA ASP A 225 4.32 -22.14 -4.16
C ASP A 225 3.86 -22.99 -2.97
N LYS A 226 4.79 -23.60 -2.24
CA LYS A 226 4.53 -24.54 -1.14
C LYS A 226 4.63 -23.91 0.26
N MET A 227 4.87 -22.60 0.34
CA MET A 227 4.92 -21.86 1.60
C MET A 227 3.84 -20.80 1.59
N ASN A 228 2.99 -20.78 2.62
CA ASN A 228 2.01 -19.72 2.79
C ASN A 228 2.64 -18.61 3.63
N ILE A 229 2.65 -17.40 3.09
CA ILE A 229 3.35 -16.26 3.67
C ILE A 229 2.31 -15.24 4.07
N ARG A 230 2.41 -14.76 5.31
CA ARG A 230 1.55 -13.70 5.84
C ARG A 230 2.44 -12.58 6.34
N ILE A 231 2.06 -11.36 5.97
CA ILE A 231 2.74 -10.15 6.40
C ILE A 231 1.83 -9.42 7.35
N SER A 232 2.29 -9.30 8.59
CA SER A 232 1.70 -8.42 9.59
C SER A 232 2.35 -7.05 9.46
N ILE A 233 1.52 -6.00 9.42
CA ILE A 233 2.00 -4.62 9.31
C ILE A 233 1.78 -3.83 10.59
N PHE A 234 2.59 -2.79 10.80
CA PHE A 234 2.39 -1.88 11.93
C PHE A 234 1.02 -1.19 11.77
N ASN A 235 0.14 -1.40 12.74
CA ASN A 235 -1.05 -0.58 12.87
C ASN A 235 -0.63 0.69 13.62
N ASN A 236 -0.56 1.81 12.91
CA ASN A 236 -0.57 3.15 13.50
C ASN A 236 -2.00 3.55 13.82
#